data_AF-A0A8K1FIV5-F1
#
_entry.id   AF-A0A8K1FIV5-F1
#
_cell.length_a   1.000
_cell.length_b   1.000
_cell.length_c   1.000
_cell.angle_alpha   90.00
_cell.angle_beta   90.00
_cell.angle_gamma   90.00
#
_symmetry.space_group_name_H-M   'P 1'
#
loop_
_entity.id
_entity.type
_entity.pdbx_description
1 polymer ?
#
loop_
_entity_poly.entity_id
_entity_poly.type
_entity_poly.pdbx_seq_one_letter_code
_entity_poly.pdbx_strand_id
1 'polypeptide(L)'
;MVGMDDKGEKVLTGARVLLERFKTQQREVPTEVMEIQDLLECVEQNADRIAHAMRSTQRKRATSTAGWTDVKLLLCEQDRLFAEIARLMGQLSARQFVTITTTTAE
;
A
#
# COMPACT_ATOMS: atom_id res chain seq x y z
N MET A 1 9.85 14.39 16.42
CA MET A 1 10.04 14.12 14.98
C MET A 1 10.18 12.61 14.87
N VAL A 2 9.07 11.89 14.72
CA VAL A 2 9.09 10.44 14.47
C VAL A 2 9.00 10.32 12.96
N GLY A 3 10.16 10.28 12.31
CA GLY A 3 10.23 10.01 10.88
C GLY A 3 9.84 8.55 10.68
N MET A 4 8.78 8.32 9.91
CA MET A 4 8.62 7.04 9.24
C MET A 4 9.91 6.81 8.47
N ASP A 5 10.59 5.71 8.80
CA ASP A 5 11.93 5.44 8.32
C ASP A 5 11.96 5.48 6.79
N ASP A 6 12.94 6.20 6.24
CA ASP A 6 13.43 6.23 4.85
C ASP A 6 13.52 4.82 4.18
N LYS A 7 13.39 3.75 4.98
CA LYS A 7 13.26 2.35 4.54
C LYS A 7 11.89 2.00 3.95
N GLY A 8 10.79 2.55 4.45
CA GLY A 8 9.43 2.24 3.96
C GLY A 8 9.19 2.73 2.54
N GLU A 9 9.53 3.99 2.29
CA GLU A 9 9.46 4.64 0.97
C GLU A 9 10.36 3.91 -0.05
N LYS A 10 11.56 3.48 0.36
CA LYS A 10 12.46 2.66 -0.47
C LYS A 10 11.89 1.30 -0.83
N VAL A 11 11.14 0.66 0.07
CA VAL A 11 10.53 -0.66 -0.16
C VAL A 11 9.38 -0.55 -1.16
N LEU A 12 8.48 0.42 -1.01
CA LEU A 12 7.36 0.62 -1.96
C LEU A 12 7.86 1.03 -3.35
N THR A 13 8.84 1.93 -3.41
CA THR A 13 9.50 2.32 -4.66
C THR A 13 10.19 1.11 -5.32
N GLY A 14 10.89 0.28 -4.54
CA GLY A 14 11.53 -0.94 -5.03
C GLY A 14 10.52 -1.95 -5.58
N ALA A 15 9.42 -2.17 -4.88
CA ALA A 15 8.34 -3.08 -5.32
C ALA A 15 7.72 -2.61 -6.65
N ARG A 16 7.46 -1.31 -6.80
CA ARG A 16 6.95 -0.72 -8.05
C ARG A 16 7.92 -0.91 -9.21
N VAL A 17 9.21 -0.65 -9.00
CA VAL A 17 10.25 -0.85 -10.02
C VAL A 17 10.33 -2.32 -10.45
N LEU A 18 10.20 -3.25 -9.51
CA LEU A 18 10.17 -4.67 -9.83
C LEU A 18 8.93 -5.03 -10.65
N LEU A 19 7.74 -4.55 -10.27
CA LEU A 19 6.51 -4.80 -11.03
C LEU A 19 6.58 -4.28 -12.46
N GLU A 20 7.11 -3.07 -12.66
CA GLU A 20 7.33 -2.52 -14.00
C GLU A 20 8.35 -3.34 -14.81
N ARG A 21 9.39 -3.88 -14.17
CA ARG A 21 10.33 -4.82 -14.81
C ARG A 21 9.66 -6.14 -15.19
N PHE A 22 8.77 -6.67 -14.37
CA PHE A 22 8.03 -7.89 -14.71
C PHE A 22 7.07 -7.67 -15.89
N LYS A 23 6.37 -6.53 -15.94
CA LYS A 23 5.52 -6.13 -17.07
C LYS A 23 6.32 -6.01 -18.37
N THR A 24 7.47 -5.34 -18.34
CA THR A 24 8.33 -5.17 -19.52
C THR A 24 8.94 -6.48 -20.01
N GLN A 25 9.14 -7.45 -19.12
CA GLN A 25 9.59 -8.81 -19.45
C GLN A 25 8.46 -9.75 -19.92
N GLN A 26 7.22 -9.24 -20.10
CA GLN A 26 6.02 -10.02 -20.43
C GLN A 26 5.79 -11.23 -19.51
N ARG A 27 6.25 -11.14 -18.26
CA ARG A 27 5.97 -12.15 -17.25
C ARG A 27 4.58 -11.92 -16.70
N GLU A 28 3.83 -13.00 -16.52
CA GLU A 28 2.50 -12.94 -15.94
C GLU A 28 2.60 -12.53 -14.47
N VAL A 29 2.11 -11.33 -14.16
CA VAL A 29 1.96 -10.84 -12.79
C VAL A 29 0.49 -10.99 -12.43
N PRO A 30 0.15 -11.68 -11.32
CA PRO A 30 -1.24 -11.79 -10.88
C PRO A 30 -1.82 -10.38 -10.66
N THR A 31 -3.05 -10.17 -11.14
CA THR A 31 -3.75 -8.89 -11.01
C THR A 31 -3.82 -8.43 -9.55
N GLU A 32 -3.99 -9.36 -8.62
CA GLU A 32 -4.04 -9.08 -7.19
C GLU A 32 -2.74 -8.43 -6.68
N VAL A 33 -1.57 -8.78 -7.24
CA VAL A 33 -0.29 -8.17 -6.86
C VAL A 33 -0.22 -6.71 -7.31
N MET A 34 -0.76 -6.40 -8.50
CA MET A 34 -0.83 -5.02 -8.99
C MET A 34 -1.80 -4.19 -8.14
N GLU A 35 -2.97 -4.74 -7.83
CA GLU A 35 -3.98 -4.06 -7.01
C GLU A 35 -3.48 -3.84 -5.57
N ILE A 36 -2.77 -4.81 -4.97
CA ILE A 36 -2.16 -4.63 -3.65
C ILE A 36 -1.14 -3.49 -3.66
N GLN A 37 -0.30 -3.39 -4.70
CA GLN A 37 0.67 -2.30 -4.82
C GLN A 37 -0.03 -0.93 -4.87
N ASP A 38 -1.08 -0.80 -5.68
CA ASP A 38 -1.83 0.46 -5.79
C ASP A 38 -2.49 0.84 -4.45
N LEU A 39 -3.07 -0.13 -3.74
CA LEU A 39 -3.67 0.10 -2.42
C LEU A 39 -2.63 0.50 -1.36
N LEU A 40 -1.41 -0.05 -1.42
CA LEU A 40 -0.32 0.33 -0.52
C LEU A 40 0.13 1.78 -0.76
N GLU A 41 0.17 2.24 -2.02
CA GLU A 41 0.43 3.65 -2.34
C GLU A 41 -0.67 4.56 -1.76
N CYS A 42 -1.94 4.15 -1.83
CA CYS A 42 -3.03 4.88 -1.17
C CYS A 42 -2.88 4.92 0.36
N VAL A 43 -2.43 3.82 0.99
CA VAL A 43 -2.18 3.77 2.44
C VAL A 43 -1.07 4.75 2.83
N GLU A 44 0.02 4.81 2.06
CA GLU A 44 1.13 5.75 2.28
C GLU A 44 0.66 7.21 2.16
N GLN A 45 -0.07 7.54 1.10
CA GLN A 45 -0.65 8.88 0.91
C GLN A 45 -1.60 9.27 2.06
N ASN A 46 -2.41 8.32 2.55
CA ASN A 46 -3.28 8.57 3.69
C ASN A 46 -2.50 8.76 4.99
N ALA A 47 -1.42 8.02 5.21
CA ALA A 47 -0.55 8.21 6.37
C ALA A 47 0.06 9.62 6.38
N ASP A 48 0.51 10.11 5.23
CA ASP A 48 1.02 11.48 5.09
C ASP A 48 -0.05 12.55 5.34
N ARG A 49 -1.25 12.34 4.80
CA ARG A 49 -2.40 13.25 5.02
C ARG A 49 -2.79 13.30 6.49
N ILE A 50 -2.80 12.15 7.18
CA ILE A 50 -3.05 12.06 8.63
C ILE A 50 -1.96 12.81 9.39
N ALA A 51 -0.68 12.55 9.08
CA ALA A 51 0.44 13.21 9.73
C ALA A 51 0.38 14.74 9.56
N HIS A 52 0.02 15.22 8.37
CA HIS A 52 -0.20 16.64 8.09
C HIS A 52 -1.38 17.22 8.87
N ALA A 53 -2.52 16.53 8.89
CA ALA A 53 -3.72 16.94 9.60
C ALA A 53 -3.51 16.97 11.13
N MET A 54 -2.78 16.01 11.67
CA MET A 54 -2.40 15.98 13.09
C MET A 54 -1.47 17.15 13.45
N ARG A 55 -0.44 17.44 12.63
CA ARG A 55 0.45 18.59 12.86
C ARG A 55 -0.30 19.93 12.77
N SER A 56 -1.24 20.06 11.85
CA SER A 56 -2.03 21.29 11.68
C SER A 56 -2.97 21.51 12.86
N THR A 57 -3.61 20.45 13.34
CA THR A 57 -4.52 20.46 14.50
C THR A 57 -3.77 20.70 15.81
N GLN A 58 -2.57 20.16 15.96
CA GLN A 58 -1.71 20.41 17.12
C GLN A 58 -1.20 21.86 17.16
N ARG A 59 -0.89 22.46 16.00
CA ARG A 59 -0.50 23.89 15.90
C ARG A 59 -1.68 24.83 16.18
N LYS A 60 -2.89 24.46 15.76
CA LYS A 60 -4.13 25.21 16.02
C LYS A 60 -4.79 24.69 17.31
N ARG A 61 -4.17 24.92 18.49
CA ARG A 61 -4.68 24.61 19.85
C ARG A 61 -6.12 24.02 19.85
N ALA A 62 -6.27 22.70 19.64
CA ALA A 62 -7.44 21.85 19.90
C ALA A 62 -8.89 22.39 19.73
N THR A 63 -9.14 23.50 19.03
CA THR A 63 -10.48 24.14 18.99
C THR A 63 -11.20 24.01 17.64
N SER A 64 -10.56 23.50 16.58
CA SER A 64 -11.26 23.23 15.33
C SER A 64 -11.70 21.76 15.25
N THR A 65 -12.95 21.49 15.60
CA THR A 65 -13.65 20.21 15.40
C THR A 65 -13.45 19.65 13.97
N ALA A 66 -13.34 20.53 12.97
CA ALA A 66 -13.08 20.17 11.57
C ALA A 66 -11.78 19.38 11.35
N GLY A 67 -10.69 19.69 12.07
CA GLY A 67 -9.40 19.01 11.88
C GLY A 67 -9.42 17.56 12.34
N TRP A 68 -10.17 17.28 13.41
CA TRP A 68 -10.37 15.92 13.92
C TRP A 68 -11.34 15.10 13.06
N THR A 69 -12.32 15.76 12.42
CA THR A 69 -13.21 15.11 11.46
C THR A 69 -12.43 14.59 10.24
N ASP A 70 -11.51 15.39 9.71
CA ASP A 70 -10.68 14.98 8.56
C ASP A 70 -9.75 13.81 8.91
N VAL A 71 -9.10 13.85 10.08
CA VAL A 71 -8.28 12.73 10.57
C VAL A 71 -9.12 11.47 10.73
N LYS A 72 -10.33 11.58 11.30
CA LYS A 72 -11.23 10.43 11.45
C LYS A 72 -11.63 9.82 10.10
N LEU A 73 -11.93 10.64 9.10
CA LEU A 73 -12.28 10.16 7.76
C LEU A 73 -11.11 9.41 7.11
N LEU A 74 -9.89 9.94 7.22
CA LEU A 74 -8.68 9.29 6.69
C LEU A 74 -8.40 7.95 7.39
N LEU A 75 -8.62 7.87 8.71
CA LEU A 75 -8.49 6.61 9.45
C LEU A 75 -9.53 5.56 9.02
N CYS A 76 -10.79 5.97 8.84
CA CYS A 76 -11.82 5.06 8.31
C CYS A 76 -11.48 4.56 6.90
N GLU A 77 -10.92 5.42 6.05
CA GLU A 77 -10.45 5.03 4.72
C GLU A 77 -9.26 4.06 4.80
N GLN A 78 -8.33 4.30 5.72
CA GLN A 78 -7.17 3.43 5.96
C GLN A 78 -7.58 2.02 6.39
N ASP A 79 -8.56 1.88 7.28
CA ASP A 79 -9.12 0.58 7.67
C ASP A 79 -9.71 -0.16 6.46
N ARG A 80 -10.40 0.56 5.58
CA ARG A 80 -10.99 -0.02 4.37
C ARG A 80 -9.93 -0.48 3.38
N LEU A 81 -8.86 0.29 3.20
CA LEU A 81 -7.72 -0.08 2.36
C LEU A 81 -7.03 -1.34 2.90
N PHE A 82 -6.78 -1.43 4.21
CA PHE A 82 -6.19 -2.63 4.81
C PHE A 82 -7.08 -3.87 4.69
N ALA A 83 -8.40 -3.71 4.85
CA ALA A 83 -9.33 -4.82 4.64
C ALA A 83 -9.27 -5.35 3.20
N GLU A 84 -9.17 -4.46 2.21
CA GLU A 84 -9.07 -4.84 0.81
C GLU A 84 -7.72 -5.50 0.48
N ILE A 85 -6.61 -4.97 1.01
CA ILE A 85 -5.29 -5.61 0.89
C ILE A 85 -5.33 -7.02 1.49
N ALA A 86 -5.91 -7.20 2.68
CA ALA A 86 -6.03 -8.50 3.31
C ALA A 86 -6.86 -9.49 2.47
N ARG A 87 -7.94 -9.00 1.84
CA ARG A 87 -8.78 -9.78 0.91
C ARG A 87 -7.97 -10.26 -0.29
N LEU A 88 -7.25 -9.36 -0.96
CA LEU A 88 -6.42 -9.68 -2.12
C LEU A 88 -5.25 -10.61 -1.77
N MET A 89 -4.61 -10.40 -0.62
CA MET A 89 -3.58 -11.31 -0.10
C MET A 89 -4.15 -12.71 0.15
N GLY A 90 -5.37 -12.80 0.67
CA GLY A 90 -6.10 -14.06 0.80
C GLY A 90 -6.30 -14.76 -0.55
N GLN A 91 -6.75 -14.03 -1.57
CA GLN A 91 -6.91 -14.55 -2.93
C GLN A 91 -5.59 -15.01 -3.54
N LEU A 92 -4.55 -14.22 -3.41
CA LEU A 92 -3.21 -14.54 -3.89
C LEU A 92 -2.67 -15.80 -3.20
N SER A 93 -2.87 -15.94 -1.89
CA SER A 93 -2.41 -17.10 -1.12
C SER A 93 -3.16 -18.40 -1.47
N ALA A 94 -4.43 -18.29 -1.86
CA ALA A 94 -5.24 -19.42 -2.31
C ALA A 94 -4.92 -19.83 -3.75
N ARG A 95 -4.25 -18.96 -4.51
CA ARG A 95 -3.84 -19.25 -5.88
C ARG A 95 -2.64 -20.21 -5.84
N GLN A 96 -2.85 -21.44 -6.31
CA GLN A 96 -1.73 -22.35 -6.53
C GLN A 96 -0.86 -21.76 -7.64
N PHE A 97 0.34 -21.30 -7.29
CA PHE A 97 1.35 -20.97 -8.29
C PHE A 97 1.74 -22.27 -8.99
N VAL A 98 1.15 -22.53 -10.15
CA VAL A 98 1.57 -23.63 -11.02
C VAL A 98 3.00 -23.34 -11.40
N THR A 99 3.93 -23.97 -10.69
CA THR A 99 5.34 -23.94 -11.06
C THR A 99 5.42 -24.74 -12.34
N ILE A 100 5.53 -24.07 -13.47
CA ILE A 100 5.89 -24.72 -14.73
C ILE A 100 7.33 -25.20 -14.51
N THR A 101 7.49 -26.44 -14.03
CA THR A 101 8.75 -27.14 -14.08
C THR A 101 9.08 -27.28 -15.56
N THR A 102 9.99 -26.45 -16.07
CA THR A 102 10.66 -26.70 -17.33
C THR A 102 11.47 -27.98 -17.15
N THR A 103 10.83 -29.12 -17.40
CA THR A 103 11.52 -30.39 -17.60
C THR A 103 12.31 -30.24 -18.89
N THR A 104 13.55 -29.78 -18.77
CA THR A 104 14.58 -30.00 -19.78
C THR A 104 14.75 -31.51 -19.89
N ALA A 105 14.14 -32.09 -20.92
CA ALA A 105 14.49 -33.42 -21.39
C ALA A 105 15.81 -33.31 -22.15
N GLU A 106 16.87 -33.88 -21.58
CA GLU A 106 18.08 -34.28 -22.29
C GLU A 106 17.91 -35.67 -22.90
#